data_AF-A0A7Y5E225-F1
#
_entry.id   AF-A0A7Y5E225-F1
#
_cell.length_a   1.000
_cell.length_b   1.000
_cell.length_c   1.000
_cell.angle_alpha   90.00
_cell.angle_beta   90.00
_cell.angle_gamma   90.00
#
_symmetry.space_group_name_H-M   'P 1'
#
loop_
_entity.id
_entity.type
_entity.pdbx_description
1 polymer ?
#
loop_
_entity_poly.entity_id
_entity_poly.type
_entity_poly.pdbx_seq_one_letter_code
_entity_poly.pdbx_strand_id
1 'polypeptide(L)'
;MIIETIRRAGLGDVLDARLAGDLETVRATVDTWKTKDLMALGALADLLRAKEIGSTVRVHVGAVVPASIAGKGLAFLREVAVARITAAPGAAVIVDGRTAGLELAQVALGFGGSELSLSLTNKRGLPIAEDALKKVKGQGMVPLVELQKREIERVLSGARRSPVF
;
A
#
# COMPACT_ATOMS: atom_id res chain seq x y z
N MET A 1 12.88 16.66 -9.24
CA MET A 1 11.49 17.16 -9.32
C MET A 1 10.67 16.80 -8.08
N ILE A 2 10.65 15.54 -7.62
CA ILE A 2 9.86 15.14 -6.44
C ILE A 2 10.39 15.72 -5.10
N ILE A 3 11.71 15.73 -4.89
CA ILE A 3 12.34 16.27 -3.66
C ILE A 3 12.04 17.78 -3.50
N GLU A 4 12.12 18.53 -4.60
CA GLU A 4 11.79 19.95 -4.60
C GLU A 4 10.31 20.20 -4.22
N THR A 5 9.41 19.34 -4.68
CA THR A 5 7.99 19.41 -4.32
C THR A 5 7.77 19.14 -2.84
N ILE A 6 8.44 18.13 -2.28
CA ILE A 6 8.41 17.81 -0.84
C ILE A 6 8.94 18.99 -0.01
N ARG A 7 10.05 19.61 -0.43
CA ARG A 7 10.62 20.77 0.25
C ARG A 7 9.69 21.98 0.20
N ARG A 8 9.10 22.29 -0.96
CA ARG A 8 8.12 23.38 -1.12
C ARG A 8 6.85 23.17 -0.29
N ALA A 9 6.46 21.92 -0.05
CA ALA A 9 5.35 21.59 0.85
C ALA A 9 5.71 21.72 2.34
N GLY A 10 6.94 22.15 2.66
CA GLY A 10 7.42 22.30 4.03
C GLY A 10 7.58 20.96 4.74
N LEU A 11 8.03 19.93 4.02
CA LEU A 11 8.40 18.61 4.53
C LEU A 11 9.91 18.33 4.36
N GLY A 12 10.70 19.35 4.03
CA GLY A 12 12.15 19.23 3.82
C GLY A 12 12.88 18.74 5.07
N ASP A 13 12.62 19.35 6.22
CA ASP A 13 13.26 18.97 7.49
C ASP A 13 12.88 17.55 7.91
N VAL A 14 11.63 17.15 7.65
CA VAL A 14 11.18 15.77 7.88
C VAL A 14 11.96 14.81 7.01
N LEU A 15 12.12 15.10 5.71
CA LEU A 15 12.90 14.27 4.80
C LEU A 15 14.36 14.16 5.25
N ASP A 16 14.99 15.28 5.62
CA ASP A 16 16.40 15.31 6.02
C ASP A 16 16.64 14.53 7.32
N ALA A 17 15.82 14.77 8.35
CA ALA A 17 15.83 13.98 9.58
C ALA A 17 15.63 12.48 9.28
N ARG A 18 14.77 12.17 8.30
CA ARG A 18 14.51 10.78 7.95
C ARG A 18 15.64 10.07 7.25
N LEU A 19 16.33 10.77 6.37
CA LEU A 19 17.52 10.27 5.70
C LEU A 19 18.69 10.11 6.68
N ALA A 20 18.74 10.92 7.74
CA ALA A 20 19.70 10.81 8.83
C ALA A 20 19.37 9.71 9.86
N GLY A 21 18.18 9.08 9.77
CA GLY A 21 17.74 8.06 10.72
C GLY A 21 17.19 8.63 12.05
N ASP A 22 16.99 9.94 12.14
CA ASP A 22 16.43 10.61 13.31
C ASP A 22 14.90 10.45 13.35
N LEU A 23 14.47 9.27 13.79
CA LEU A 23 13.05 8.93 13.92
C LEU A 23 12.34 9.71 15.03
N GLU A 24 13.08 10.14 16.06
CA GLU A 24 12.51 10.85 17.19
C GLU A 24 12.04 12.23 16.76
N THR A 25 12.90 13.00 16.09
CA THR A 25 12.55 14.30 15.51
C THR A 25 11.40 14.16 14.53
N VAL A 26 11.41 13.13 13.67
CA VAL A 26 10.33 12.90 12.70
C VAL A 26 9.00 12.68 13.41
N ARG A 27 8.97 11.81 14.44
CA ARG A 27 7.75 11.51 15.21
C ARG A 27 7.24 12.73 15.97
N ALA A 28 8.12 13.58 16.48
CA ALA A 28 7.73 14.82 17.16
C ALA A 28 6.97 15.80 16.25
N THR A 29 7.15 15.71 14.92
CA THR A 29 6.48 16.61 13.97
C THR A 29 5.13 16.09 13.45
N VAL A 30 4.71 14.87 13.78
CA VAL A 30 3.52 14.19 13.20
C VAL A 30 2.25 15.03 13.31
N ASP A 31 2.01 15.69 14.44
CA ASP A 31 0.80 16.49 14.64
C ASP A 31 0.68 17.66 13.65
N THR A 32 1.81 18.19 13.20
CA THR A 32 1.86 19.28 12.21
C THR A 32 1.44 18.81 10.81
N TRP A 33 1.39 17.49 10.56
CA TRP A 33 1.14 16.94 9.24
C TRP A 33 -0.34 16.87 8.89
N LYS A 34 -1.26 17.01 9.87
CA LYS A 34 -2.71 16.93 9.63
C LYS A 34 -3.20 17.90 8.55
N THR A 35 -2.58 19.07 8.46
CA THR A 35 -2.94 20.14 7.51
C THR A 35 -2.00 20.22 6.30
N LYS A 36 -0.95 19.39 6.24
CA LYS A 36 -0.01 19.37 5.11
C LYS A 36 -0.67 18.79 3.87
N ASP A 37 -0.19 19.24 2.70
CA ASP A 37 -0.62 18.73 1.41
C ASP A 37 -0.48 17.20 1.36
N LEU A 38 -1.59 16.53 1.02
CA LEU A 38 -1.67 15.08 1.07
C LEU A 38 -0.79 14.43 -0.01
N MET A 39 -0.70 15.05 -1.19
CA MET A 39 0.09 14.53 -2.29
C MET A 39 1.58 14.62 -1.98
N ALA A 40 2.04 15.68 -1.33
CA ALA A 40 3.41 15.82 -0.86
C ALA A 40 3.77 14.80 0.22
N LEU A 41 2.86 14.52 1.17
CA LEU A 41 3.04 13.44 2.14
C LEU A 41 3.11 12.07 1.49
N GLY A 42 2.20 11.78 0.55
CA GLY A 42 2.22 10.54 -0.23
C GLY A 42 3.53 10.38 -1.01
N ALA A 43 3.98 11.45 -1.67
CA ALA A 43 5.24 11.47 -2.41
C ALA A 43 6.47 11.23 -1.51
N LEU A 44 6.52 11.83 -0.32
CA LEU A 44 7.56 11.58 0.66
C LEU A 44 7.54 10.12 1.13
N ALA A 45 6.37 9.60 1.49
CA ALA A 45 6.21 8.22 1.94
C ALA A 45 6.61 7.22 0.86
N ASP A 46 6.18 7.42 -0.40
CA ASP A 46 6.55 6.54 -1.51
C ASP A 46 8.03 6.62 -1.86
N LEU A 47 8.64 7.80 -1.76
CA LEU A 47 10.08 7.97 -1.93
C LEU A 47 10.87 7.14 -0.90
N LEU A 48 10.49 7.21 0.38
CA LEU A 48 11.11 6.43 1.46
C LEU A 48 10.92 4.93 1.22
N ARG A 49 9.67 4.50 0.94
CA ARG A 49 9.35 3.11 0.64
C ARG A 49 10.11 2.60 -0.59
N ALA A 50 10.27 3.40 -1.64
CA ALA A 50 11.02 3.02 -2.84
C ALA A 50 12.49 2.75 -2.51
N LYS A 51 13.09 3.61 -1.68
CA LYS A 51 14.49 3.48 -1.26
C LYS A 51 14.72 2.27 -0.35
N GLU A 52 13.78 2.00 0.56
CA GLU A 52 13.94 0.98 1.61
C GLU A 52 13.52 -0.43 1.16
N ILE A 53 12.48 -0.54 0.34
CA ILE A 53 11.80 -1.81 0.04
C ILE A 53 11.83 -2.17 -1.46
N GLY A 54 11.95 -1.17 -2.35
CA GLY A 54 11.88 -1.41 -3.80
C GLY A 54 10.47 -1.71 -4.28
N SER A 55 10.26 -2.17 -5.52
CA SER A 55 8.91 -2.26 -6.14
C SER A 55 8.06 -3.46 -5.72
N THR A 56 8.60 -4.36 -4.90
CA THR A 56 7.92 -5.57 -4.47
C THR A 56 6.77 -5.26 -3.49
N VAL A 57 5.63 -5.93 -3.66
CA VAL A 57 4.48 -5.82 -2.76
C VAL A 57 4.10 -7.22 -2.28
N ARG A 58 4.17 -7.47 -0.98
CA ARG A 58 3.70 -8.74 -0.41
C ARG A 58 2.17 -8.73 -0.32
N VAL A 59 1.51 -9.77 -0.79
CA VAL A 59 0.05 -9.88 -0.83
C VAL A 59 -0.39 -11.05 0.05
N HIS A 60 -0.91 -10.74 1.23
CA HIS A 60 -1.49 -11.71 2.15
C HIS A 60 -2.92 -12.02 1.74
N VAL A 61 -3.15 -13.26 1.30
CA VAL A 61 -4.48 -13.73 0.90
C VAL A 61 -5.13 -14.52 2.03
N GLY A 62 -6.36 -14.18 2.39
CA GLY A 62 -7.20 -14.98 3.29
C GLY A 62 -6.84 -14.87 4.78
N ALA A 63 -5.72 -14.25 5.13
CA ALA A 63 -5.33 -13.97 6.50
C ALA A 63 -5.73 -12.56 6.93
N VAL A 64 -6.29 -12.43 8.14
CA VAL A 64 -6.37 -11.15 8.84
C VAL A 64 -4.97 -10.83 9.35
N VAL A 65 -4.43 -9.69 8.91
CA VAL A 65 -3.16 -9.19 9.44
C VAL A 65 -3.45 -8.15 10.53
N PRO A 66 -3.17 -8.42 11.81
CA PRO A 66 -3.63 -7.59 12.94
C PRO A 66 -3.11 -6.15 12.97
N ALA A 67 -2.02 -5.85 12.25
CA ALA A 67 -1.43 -4.51 12.15
C ALA A 67 -1.70 -3.82 10.80
N SER A 68 -2.69 -4.30 10.05
CA SER A 68 -3.08 -3.66 8.79
C SER A 68 -3.85 -2.37 9.03
N ILE A 69 -3.54 -1.35 8.24
CA ILE A 69 -4.22 -0.06 8.26
C ILE A 69 -5.48 -0.22 7.43
N ALA A 70 -6.64 -0.04 8.06
CA ALA A 70 -7.95 -0.16 7.45
C ALA A 70 -8.65 1.21 7.46
N GLY A 71 -9.32 1.55 6.37
CA GLY A 71 -10.04 2.82 6.28
C GLY A 71 -10.57 3.09 4.88
N LYS A 72 -11.10 4.30 4.68
CA LYS A 72 -11.63 4.76 3.40
C LYS A 72 -11.24 6.23 3.15
N GLY A 73 -11.22 6.61 1.88
CA GLY A 73 -11.00 8.00 1.47
C GLY A 73 -9.62 8.55 1.79
N LEU A 74 -9.52 9.88 1.87
CA LEU A 74 -8.24 10.59 1.97
C LEU A 74 -7.59 10.48 3.36
N ALA A 75 -8.38 10.34 4.43
CA ALA A 75 -7.85 10.16 5.79
C ALA A 75 -7.04 8.86 5.89
N PHE A 76 -7.56 7.77 5.31
CA PHE A 76 -6.86 6.50 5.21
C PHE A 76 -5.52 6.62 4.46
N LEU A 77 -5.48 7.33 3.33
CA LEU A 77 -4.21 7.55 2.60
C LEU A 77 -3.19 8.33 3.43
N ARG A 78 -3.65 9.31 4.22
CA ARG A 78 -2.79 10.05 5.15
C ARG A 78 -2.22 9.15 6.24
N GLU A 79 -3.04 8.28 6.83
CA GLU A 79 -2.57 7.31 7.84
C GLU A 79 -1.49 6.39 7.29
N VAL A 80 -1.65 5.88 6.06
CA VAL A 80 -0.65 5.05 5.38
C VAL A 80 0.67 5.82 5.19
N ALA A 81 0.60 7.08 4.74
CA ALA A 81 1.78 7.92 4.59
C ALA A 81 2.46 8.20 5.93
N VAL A 82 1.71 8.57 6.96
CA VAL A 82 2.22 8.82 8.31
C VAL A 82 2.92 7.57 8.86
N ALA A 83 2.30 6.40 8.70
CA ALA A 83 2.86 5.13 9.15
C ALA A 83 4.21 4.86 8.48
N ARG A 84 4.32 5.00 7.15
CA ARG A 84 5.59 4.86 6.44
C ARG A 84 6.63 5.87 6.90
N ILE A 85 6.27 7.14 6.99
CA ILE A 85 7.20 8.20 7.39
C ILE A 85 7.65 8.02 8.84
N THR A 86 6.93 7.33 9.72
CA THR A 86 7.31 7.21 11.16
C THR A 86 7.90 5.85 11.55
N ALA A 87 7.75 4.83 10.70
CA ALA A 87 8.20 3.47 10.96
C ALA A 87 9.73 3.28 10.86
N ALA A 88 10.31 2.24 11.44
CA ALA A 88 11.73 1.96 11.19
C ALA A 88 12.00 1.72 9.69
N PRO A 89 13.20 2.03 9.16
CA PRO A 89 13.53 1.76 7.77
C PRO A 89 13.25 0.29 7.39
N GLY A 90 12.56 0.08 6.27
CA GLY A 90 12.22 -1.27 5.79
C GLY A 90 11.07 -1.95 6.54
N ALA A 91 10.47 -1.29 7.55
CA ALA A 91 9.29 -1.83 8.24
C ALA A 91 8.12 -2.03 7.26
N ALA A 92 7.33 -3.07 7.50
CA ALA A 92 6.13 -3.33 6.73
C ALA A 92 5.04 -2.29 7.06
N VAL A 93 4.45 -1.69 6.01
CA VAL A 93 3.22 -0.91 6.12
C VAL A 93 2.16 -1.67 5.35
N ILE A 94 1.27 -2.31 6.11
CA ILE A 94 0.32 -3.29 5.61
C ILE A 94 -1.02 -2.59 5.42
N VAL A 95 -1.57 -2.65 4.21
CA VAL A 95 -2.85 -2.04 3.86
C VAL A 95 -3.95 -3.10 3.86
N ASP A 96 -5.04 -2.84 4.58
CA ASP A 96 -6.23 -3.70 4.55
C ASP A 96 -7.10 -3.39 3.32
N GLY A 97 -6.82 -4.09 2.23
CA GLY A 97 -7.60 -3.96 0.99
C GLY A 97 -8.99 -4.59 1.07
N ARG A 98 -9.31 -5.36 2.11
CA ARG A 98 -10.66 -5.92 2.32
C ARG A 98 -11.66 -4.83 2.70
N THR A 99 -11.22 -3.91 3.56
CA THR A 99 -12.03 -2.76 3.99
C THR A 99 -11.98 -1.62 2.97
N ALA A 100 -10.80 -1.36 2.40
CA ALA A 100 -10.59 -0.24 1.48
C ALA A 100 -11.08 -0.51 0.05
N GLY A 101 -11.10 -1.77 -0.39
CA GLY A 101 -11.24 -2.15 -1.80
C GLY A 101 -9.90 -2.14 -2.55
N LEU A 102 -9.81 -2.89 -3.65
CA LEU A 102 -8.55 -3.12 -4.36
C LEU A 102 -7.98 -1.83 -4.98
N GLU A 103 -8.85 -0.97 -5.52
CA GLU A 103 -8.46 0.27 -6.19
C GLU A 103 -7.87 1.26 -5.20
N LEU A 104 -8.53 1.46 -4.04
CA LEU A 104 -8.01 2.35 -3.02
C LEU A 104 -6.75 1.77 -2.35
N ALA A 105 -6.69 0.44 -2.17
CA ALA A 105 -5.49 -0.23 -1.69
C ALA A 105 -4.30 -0.05 -2.65
N GLN A 106 -4.54 -0.12 -3.97
CA GLN A 106 -3.52 0.18 -4.98
C GLN A 106 -3.01 1.63 -4.86
N VAL A 107 -3.91 2.61 -4.67
CA VAL A 107 -3.51 4.01 -4.44
C VAL A 107 -2.69 4.13 -3.17
N ALA A 108 -3.07 3.45 -2.09
CA ALA A 108 -2.34 3.46 -0.82
C ALA A 108 -0.91 2.92 -0.91
N LEU A 109 -0.59 2.04 -1.87
CA LEU A 109 0.79 1.63 -2.14
C LEU A 109 1.66 2.81 -2.64
N GLY A 110 1.05 3.76 -3.36
CA GLY A 110 1.66 5.04 -3.74
C GLY A 110 1.73 6.06 -2.60
N PHE A 111 1.21 5.71 -1.42
CA PHE A 111 1.32 6.48 -0.18
C PHE A 111 2.25 5.79 0.83
N GLY A 112 3.08 4.84 0.38
CA GLY A 112 4.09 4.18 1.23
C GLY A 112 3.70 2.81 1.76
N GLY A 113 2.52 2.29 1.40
CA GLY A 113 2.17 0.89 1.61
C GLY A 113 3.17 -0.05 0.93
N SER A 114 3.52 -1.14 1.61
CA SER A 114 4.46 -2.16 1.10
C SER A 114 3.84 -3.56 1.04
N GLU A 115 2.73 -3.78 1.75
CA GLU A 115 2.04 -5.06 1.76
C GLU A 115 0.52 -4.84 1.68
N LEU A 116 -0.20 -5.80 1.10
CA LEU A 116 -1.65 -5.82 1.02
C LEU A 116 -2.21 -7.02 1.77
N SER A 117 -3.27 -6.83 2.55
CA SER A 117 -4.13 -7.90 3.03
C SER A 117 -5.42 -7.90 2.21
N LEU A 118 -5.70 -9.02 1.52
CA LEU A 118 -6.82 -9.18 0.62
C LEU A 118 -7.62 -10.45 0.93
N SER A 119 -8.90 -10.43 0.57
CA SER A 119 -9.75 -11.61 0.58
C SER A 119 -10.07 -12.01 -0.85
N LEU A 120 -9.82 -13.27 -1.20
CA LEU A 120 -10.27 -13.82 -2.48
C LEU A 120 -11.71 -14.30 -2.32
N THR A 121 -12.63 -13.48 -2.82
CA THR A 121 -14.06 -13.72 -2.70
C THR A 121 -14.73 -13.82 -4.06
N ASN A 122 -15.75 -14.66 -4.19
CA ASN A 122 -16.60 -14.67 -5.37
C ASN A 122 -17.42 -13.37 -5.49
N LYS A 123 -18.22 -13.24 -6.56
CA LYS A 123 -19.08 -12.05 -6.79
C LYS A 123 -20.10 -11.76 -5.69
N ARG A 124 -20.35 -12.72 -4.79
CA ARG A 124 -21.25 -12.59 -3.64
C ARG A 124 -20.50 -12.21 -2.35
N GLY A 125 -19.20 -11.96 -2.42
CA GLY A 125 -18.37 -11.65 -1.25
C GLY A 125 -18.04 -12.87 -0.38
N LEU A 126 -18.35 -14.10 -0.82
CA LEU A 126 -18.03 -15.31 -0.08
C LEU A 126 -16.64 -15.82 -0.45
N PRO A 127 -15.88 -16.42 0.49
CA PRO A 127 -14.60 -17.05 0.21
C PRO A 127 -14.72 -18.04 -0.96
N ILE A 128 -13.71 -18.02 -1.84
CA ILE A 128 -13.63 -18.96 -2.94
C ILE A 128 -13.17 -20.32 -2.39
N ALA A 129 -13.95 -21.37 -2.67
CA ALA A 129 -13.54 -22.75 -2.35
C ALA A 129 -12.30 -23.13 -3.18
N GLU A 130 -11.41 -23.95 -2.61
CA GLU A 130 -10.14 -24.33 -3.26
C GLU A 130 -10.33 -25.03 -4.61
N ASP A 131 -11.42 -25.77 -4.77
CA ASP A 131 -11.82 -26.51 -5.97
C ASP A 131 -12.71 -25.70 -6.92
N ALA A 132 -12.98 -24.43 -6.64
CA ALA A 132 -13.86 -23.61 -7.46
C ALA A 132 -13.24 -23.35 -8.84
N LEU A 133 -13.87 -23.88 -9.89
CA LEU A 133 -13.45 -23.71 -11.28
C LEU A 133 -14.34 -22.74 -12.06
N LYS A 134 -13.76 -22.03 -13.02
CA LYS A 134 -14.48 -21.18 -13.97
C LYS A 134 -14.06 -21.54 -15.39
N LYS A 135 -15.05 -21.74 -16.26
CA LYS A 135 -14.81 -21.93 -17.70
C LYS A 135 -14.35 -20.62 -18.34
N VAL A 136 -13.15 -20.60 -18.89
CA VAL A 136 -12.54 -19.48 -19.61
C VAL A 136 -12.41 -19.84 -21.08
N LYS A 137 -12.89 -18.97 -21.97
CA LYS A 137 -12.81 -19.17 -23.43
C LYS A 137 -11.34 -19.34 -23.84
N GLY A 138 -11.02 -20.46 -24.49
CA GLY A 138 -9.67 -20.79 -24.95
C GLY A 138 -8.72 -21.38 -23.90
N GLN A 139 -9.11 -21.48 -22.63
CA GLN A 139 -8.28 -22.07 -21.56
C GLN A 139 -8.97 -23.23 -20.81
N GLY A 140 -10.24 -23.50 -21.09
CA GLY A 140 -10.97 -24.59 -20.42
C GLY A 140 -11.38 -24.22 -18.99
N MET A 141 -11.30 -25.16 -18.06
CA MET A 141 -11.63 -24.95 -16.65
C MET A 141 -10.39 -24.46 -15.90
N VAL A 142 -10.48 -23.28 -15.29
CA VAL A 142 -9.36 -22.65 -14.57
C VAL A 142 -9.78 -22.41 -13.11
N PRO A 143 -8.89 -22.65 -12.13
CA PRO A 143 -9.15 -22.30 -10.73
C PRO A 143 -9.47 -20.82 -10.56
N LEU A 144 -10.56 -20.52 -9.86
CA LEU A 144 -11.04 -19.16 -9.66
C LEU A 144 -10.07 -18.31 -8.83
N VAL A 145 -9.37 -18.94 -7.87
CA VAL A 145 -8.29 -18.34 -7.08
C VAL A 145 -7.18 -17.79 -7.98
N GLU A 146 -6.71 -18.60 -8.93
CA GLU A 146 -5.64 -18.21 -9.86
C GLU A 146 -6.08 -17.09 -10.81
N LEU A 147 -7.35 -17.08 -11.23
CA LEU A 147 -7.88 -15.97 -12.01
C LEU A 147 -7.88 -14.65 -11.24
N GLN A 148 -8.18 -14.68 -9.93
CA GLN A 148 -8.15 -13.47 -9.11
C GLN A 148 -6.73 -13.01 -8.79
N LYS A 149 -5.79 -13.94 -8.54
CA LYS A 149 -4.37 -13.57 -8.39
C LYS A 149 -3.85 -12.87 -9.63
N ARG A 150 -4.14 -13.38 -10.84
CA ARG A 150 -3.80 -12.73 -12.11
C ARG A 150 -4.43 -11.35 -12.27
N GLU A 151 -5.65 -11.16 -11.76
CA GLU A 151 -6.30 -9.85 -11.76
C GLU A 151 -5.58 -8.85 -10.84
N ILE A 152 -5.22 -9.27 -9.63
CA ILE A 152 -4.43 -8.48 -8.68
C ILE A 152 -3.07 -8.13 -9.30
N GLU A 153 -2.38 -9.10 -9.91
CA GLU A 153 -1.12 -8.89 -10.63
C GLU A 153 -1.23 -7.84 -11.72
N ARG A 154 -2.28 -7.91 -12.53
CA ARG A 154 -2.54 -6.93 -13.59
C ARG A 154 -2.77 -5.53 -13.03
N VAL A 155 -3.54 -5.40 -11.95
CA VAL A 155 -3.80 -4.10 -11.31
C VAL A 155 -2.50 -3.51 -10.75
N LEU A 156 -1.71 -4.31 -10.05
CA LEU A 156 -0.48 -3.86 -9.40
C LEU A 156 0.65 -3.58 -10.40
N SER A 157 0.79 -4.38 -11.46
CA SER A 157 1.76 -4.12 -12.53
C SER A 157 1.48 -2.82 -13.28
N GLY A 158 0.21 -2.40 -13.40
CA GLY A 158 -0.16 -1.08 -13.91
C GLY A 158 0.44 0.08 -13.11
N ALA A 159 0.68 -0.11 -11.80
CA ALA A 159 1.37 0.83 -10.93
C ALA A 159 2.88 0.55 -10.80
N ARG A 160 3.46 -0.26 -11.71
CA ARG A 160 4.86 -0.72 -11.70
C ARG A 160 5.25 -1.42 -10.39
N ARG A 161 4.33 -2.18 -9.80
CA ARG A 161 4.56 -3.00 -8.61
C ARG A 161 4.63 -4.48 -8.99
N SER A 162 5.49 -5.22 -8.29
CA SER A 162 5.67 -6.66 -8.47
C SER A 162 5.09 -7.39 -7.26
N PRO A 163 3.88 -7.98 -7.36
CA PRO A 163 3.31 -8.71 -6.23
C PRO A 163 4.03 -10.03 -5.96
N VAL A 164 4.03 -10.41 -4.69
CA VAL A 164 4.45 -11.73 -4.19
C VAL A 164 3.35 -12.22 -3.24
N PHE A 165 2.72 -13.35 -3.55
CA PHE A 165 1.64 -13.95 -2.76
C PHE A 165 2.15 -14.88 -1.67
#